data_AF-A0A7R9WXG6-F1
#
_entry.id   AF-A0A7R9WXG6-F1
#
_cell.length_a   1.000
_cell.length_b   1.000
_cell.length_c   1.000
_cell.angle_alpha   90.00
_cell.angle_beta   90.00
_cell.angle_gamma   90.00
#
_symmetry.space_group_name_H-M   'P 1'
#
loop_
_entity.id
_entity.type
_entity.pdbx_description
1 polymer ?
#
loop_
_entity_poly.entity_id
_entity_poly.type
_entity_poly.pdbx_seq_one_letter_code
_entity_poly.pdbx_strand_id
1 'polypeptide(L)'
;MTTPASTAKPTLRQTAETAKHRDVAATLHDHTYGITSDPLTQLACAFSALIHDVDHSGVPNAQLVNEDARIANIYGGRSVAEQNSVALAWQLFMFDSFRDLRNAICPTDKELRRFRQLVVNGVMATDIVDRDLKNLRNQRWDKAFNNGQEERTRDAVNRKATIVIEHLIQ
;
A
#
# COMPACT_ATOMS: atom_id res chain seq x y z
N MET A 1 0.09 54.50 6.09
CA MET A 1 -1.37 54.30 6.00
C MET A 1 -1.61 52.83 5.69
N THR A 2 -1.82 52.02 6.72
CA THR A 2 -2.06 50.57 6.63
C THR A 2 -3.56 50.31 6.73
N THR A 3 -4.17 49.85 5.64
CA THR A 3 -5.53 49.32 5.60
C THR A 3 -5.59 47.97 6.34
N PRO A 4 -6.58 47.70 7.19
CA PRO A 4 -6.75 46.36 7.76
C PRO A 4 -7.46 45.45 6.75
N ALA A 5 -6.89 44.27 6.51
CA ALA A 5 -7.54 43.21 5.77
C ALA A 5 -8.76 42.70 6.57
N SER A 6 -9.95 42.83 5.97
CA SER A 6 -11.20 42.32 6.53
C SER A 6 -11.23 40.79 6.41
N THR A 7 -11.03 40.09 7.53
CA THR A 7 -11.33 38.66 7.64
C THR A 7 -12.83 38.47 7.80
N ALA A 8 -13.52 38.33 6.66
CA ALA A 8 -14.94 37.99 6.63
C ALA A 8 -15.18 36.64 7.33
N LYS A 9 -16.02 36.64 8.38
CA LYS A 9 -16.46 35.40 9.04
C LYS A 9 -17.34 34.60 8.08
N PRO A 10 -17.14 33.27 7.99
CA PRO A 10 -17.92 32.43 7.08
C PRO A 10 -19.40 32.43 7.46
N THR A 11 -20.26 32.47 6.45
CA THR A 11 -21.71 32.54 6.61
C THR A 11 -22.25 31.19 7.10
N LEU A 12 -23.36 31.17 7.87
CA LEU A 12 -24.00 29.95 8.40
C LEU A 12 -24.21 28.82 7.37
N ARG A 13 -24.41 29.20 6.10
CA ARG A 13 -24.57 28.26 4.97
C ARG A 13 -23.24 27.63 4.53
N GLN A 14 -22.15 28.41 4.52
CA GLN A 14 -20.79 27.90 4.26
C GLN A 14 -20.30 27.00 5.39
N THR A 15 -20.65 27.28 6.64
CA THR A 15 -20.32 26.41 7.78
C THR A 15 -21.09 25.09 7.74
N ALA A 16 -22.34 25.10 7.24
CA ALA A 16 -23.13 23.88 7.09
C ALA A 16 -22.65 23.01 5.93
N GLU A 17 -22.28 23.61 4.79
CA GLU A 17 -21.71 22.87 3.64
C GLU A 17 -20.33 22.29 3.97
N THR A 18 -19.46 23.03 4.66
CA THR A 18 -18.15 22.51 5.10
C THR A 18 -18.29 21.43 6.17
N ALA A 19 -19.27 21.53 7.07
CA ALA A 19 -19.57 20.47 8.03
C ALA A 19 -20.09 19.21 7.33
N LYS A 20 -20.99 19.34 6.35
CA LYS A 20 -21.52 18.22 5.57
C LYS A 20 -20.43 17.54 4.71
N HIS A 21 -19.51 18.32 4.15
CA HIS A 21 -18.37 17.78 3.39
C HIS A 21 -17.37 17.04 4.28
N ARG A 22 -17.15 17.51 5.50
CA ARG A 22 -16.34 16.82 6.53
C ARG A 22 -16.99 15.52 6.99
N ASP A 23 -18.30 15.53 7.15
CA ASP A 23 -19.09 14.36 7.53
C ASP A 23 -18.99 13.25 6.47
N VAL A 24 -19.18 13.61 5.19
CA VAL A 24 -19.00 12.68 4.06
C VAL A 24 -17.55 12.19 3.94
N ALA A 25 -16.55 13.06 4.09
CA ALA A 25 -15.14 12.66 4.05
C ALA A 25 -14.76 11.73 5.22
N ALA A 26 -15.29 11.97 6.42
CA ALA A 26 -15.12 11.08 7.56
C ALA A 26 -15.80 9.73 7.34
N THR A 27 -16.98 9.73 6.71
CA THR A 27 -17.72 8.50 6.39
C THR A 27 -16.99 7.68 5.32
N LEU A 28 -16.42 8.32 4.27
CA LEU A 28 -15.57 7.63 3.28
C LEU A 28 -14.26 7.10 3.89
N HIS A 29 -13.67 7.85 4.84
CA HIS A 29 -12.48 7.43 5.58
C HIS A 29 -12.72 6.14 6.34
N ASP A 30 -13.85 6.04 7.04
CA ASP A 30 -14.24 4.86 7.81
C ASP A 30 -14.59 3.66 6.92
N HIS A 31 -15.31 3.88 5.81
CA HIS A 31 -15.71 2.79 4.90
C HIS A 31 -14.58 2.24 4.03
N THR A 32 -13.54 3.02 3.76
CA THR A 32 -12.39 2.55 2.98
C THR A 32 -11.20 2.17 3.87
N TYR A 33 -11.39 2.10 5.19
CA TYR A 33 -10.32 1.89 6.17
C TYR A 33 -9.11 2.82 5.91
N GLY A 34 -9.36 4.07 5.56
CA GLY A 34 -8.34 5.06 5.26
C GLY A 34 -7.60 4.92 3.92
N ILE A 35 -7.88 3.91 3.09
CA ILE A 35 -7.19 3.72 1.78
C ILE A 35 -7.45 4.92 0.85
N THR A 36 -8.68 5.37 0.70
CA THR A 36 -9.03 6.55 -0.13
C THR A 36 -8.61 7.88 0.49
N SER A 37 -8.21 7.87 1.77
CA SER A 37 -7.82 9.08 2.51
C SER A 37 -6.33 9.17 2.82
N ASP A 38 -5.54 8.12 2.53
CA ASP A 38 -4.10 8.08 2.73
C ASP A 38 -3.38 8.02 1.38
N PRO A 39 -2.88 9.16 0.87
CA PRO A 39 -2.21 9.23 -0.43
C PRO A 39 -1.02 8.28 -0.57
N LEU A 40 -0.30 8.02 0.53
CA LEU A 40 0.83 7.10 0.53
C LEU A 40 0.40 5.66 0.22
N THR A 41 -0.74 5.24 0.76
CA THR A 41 -1.31 3.91 0.49
C THR A 41 -1.78 3.77 -0.95
N GLN A 42 -2.44 4.79 -1.51
CA GLN A 42 -2.86 4.77 -2.92
C GLN A 42 -1.67 4.71 -3.86
N LEU A 43 -0.64 5.52 -3.58
CA LEU A 43 0.58 5.50 -4.35
C LEU A 43 1.28 4.14 -4.23
N ALA A 44 1.28 3.52 -3.06
CA ALA A 44 1.85 2.18 -2.88
C ALA A 44 1.11 1.13 -3.74
N CYS A 45 -0.22 1.20 -3.85
CA CYS A 45 -0.97 0.34 -4.76
C CYS A 45 -0.58 0.55 -6.21
N ALA A 46 -0.58 1.81 -6.67
CA ALA A 46 -0.21 2.15 -8.05
C ALA A 46 1.24 1.74 -8.38
N PHE A 47 2.15 1.97 -7.44
CA PHE A 47 3.55 1.57 -7.55
C PHE A 47 3.69 0.06 -7.60
N SER A 48 2.98 -0.69 -6.74
CA SER A 48 2.99 -2.16 -6.75
C SER A 48 2.52 -2.71 -8.09
N ALA A 49 1.41 -2.18 -8.63
CA ALA A 49 0.91 -2.54 -9.95
C ALA A 49 1.94 -2.27 -11.06
N LEU A 50 2.66 -1.14 -10.98
CA LEU A 50 3.71 -0.81 -11.94
C LEU A 50 4.90 -1.79 -11.90
N ILE A 51 5.25 -2.31 -10.71
CA ILE A 51 6.49 -3.07 -10.51
C ILE A 51 6.30 -4.59 -10.39
N HIS A 52 5.07 -5.11 -10.30
CA HIS A 52 4.85 -6.50 -9.87
C HIS A 52 5.52 -7.56 -10.76
N ASP A 53 5.63 -7.31 -12.07
CA ASP A 53 6.24 -8.21 -13.06
C ASP A 53 7.56 -7.70 -13.65
N VAL A 54 8.29 -6.85 -12.92
CA VAL A 54 9.63 -6.41 -13.35
C VAL A 54 10.57 -7.62 -13.48
N ASP A 55 11.24 -7.72 -14.63
CA ASP A 55 12.18 -8.81 -14.92
C ASP A 55 11.53 -10.21 -14.96
N HIS A 56 10.21 -10.28 -15.20
CA HIS A 56 9.50 -11.54 -15.34
C HIS A 56 9.92 -12.27 -16.65
N SER A 57 10.39 -13.50 -16.54
CA SER A 57 10.93 -14.31 -17.66
C SER A 57 9.86 -14.98 -18.52
N GLY A 58 8.58 -14.85 -18.15
CA GLY A 58 7.44 -15.44 -18.86
C GLY A 58 7.17 -16.91 -18.50
N VAL A 59 7.89 -17.47 -17.52
CA VAL A 59 7.67 -18.82 -17.02
C VAL A 59 7.17 -18.80 -15.56
N PRO A 60 6.35 -19.79 -15.14
CA PRO A 60 5.84 -19.85 -13.77
C PRO A 60 6.95 -20.06 -12.73
N ASN A 61 6.68 -19.68 -11.47
CA ASN A 61 7.59 -19.90 -10.33
C ASN A 61 8.09 -21.36 -10.22
N ALA A 62 7.23 -22.36 -10.49
CA ALA A 62 7.64 -23.76 -10.46
C ALA A 62 8.73 -24.10 -11.50
N GLN A 63 8.67 -23.48 -12.69
CA GLN A 63 9.68 -23.65 -13.73
C GLN A 63 10.94 -22.87 -13.39
N LEU A 64 10.80 -21.62 -12.90
CA LEU A 64 11.93 -20.81 -12.42
C LEU A 64 12.74 -21.52 -11.33
N VAL A 65 12.08 -22.18 -10.39
CA VAL A 65 12.76 -22.95 -9.33
C VAL A 65 13.56 -24.12 -9.89
N ASN A 66 13.07 -24.76 -10.95
CA ASN A 66 13.76 -25.87 -11.59
C ASN A 66 14.92 -25.43 -12.49
N GLU A 67 14.80 -24.26 -13.13
CA GLU A 67 15.75 -23.77 -14.14
C GLU A 67 16.81 -22.80 -13.58
N ASP A 68 16.44 -21.95 -12.62
CA ASP A 68 17.33 -20.95 -12.02
C ASP A 68 17.59 -21.25 -10.54
N ALA A 69 18.58 -22.12 -10.31
CA ALA A 69 19.01 -22.51 -8.98
C ALA A 69 19.53 -21.33 -8.14
N ARG A 70 19.93 -20.20 -8.75
CA ARG A 70 20.50 -19.08 -8.02
C ARG A 70 19.42 -18.24 -7.36
N ILE A 71 18.45 -17.77 -8.14
CA ILE A 71 17.35 -16.94 -7.61
C ILE A 71 16.43 -17.78 -6.72
N ALA A 72 16.19 -19.05 -7.08
CA ALA A 72 15.42 -19.98 -6.25
C ALA A 72 16.06 -20.22 -4.87
N ASN A 73 17.39 -20.36 -4.81
CA ASN A 73 18.09 -20.57 -3.53
C ASN A 73 18.09 -19.31 -2.65
N ILE A 74 18.15 -18.11 -3.25
CA ILE A 74 18.06 -16.83 -2.51
C ILE A 74 16.70 -16.70 -1.81
N TYR A 75 15.62 -17.10 -2.48
CA TYR A 75 14.25 -16.92 -1.98
C TYR A 75 13.61 -18.18 -1.40
N GLY A 76 14.38 -19.26 -1.26
CA GLY A 76 13.89 -20.55 -0.72
C GLY A 76 12.76 -21.18 -1.55
N GLY A 77 12.73 -20.88 -2.85
CA GLY A 77 11.75 -21.43 -3.79
C GLY A 77 10.31 -20.91 -3.65
N ARG A 78 10.06 -19.84 -2.89
CA ARG A 78 8.72 -19.26 -2.69
C ARG A 78 8.61 -17.90 -3.38
N SER A 79 7.53 -17.66 -4.12
CA SER A 79 7.24 -16.37 -4.78
C SER A 79 8.49 -15.73 -5.43
N VAL A 80 9.23 -16.53 -6.18
CA VAL A 80 10.60 -16.21 -6.63
C VAL A 80 10.58 -15.01 -7.58
N ALA A 81 9.62 -15.00 -8.51
CA ALA A 81 9.39 -13.90 -9.44
C ALA A 81 9.00 -12.62 -8.70
N GLU A 82 8.01 -12.68 -7.82
CA GLU A 82 7.48 -11.52 -7.10
C GLU A 82 8.52 -10.90 -6.17
N GLN A 83 9.33 -11.74 -5.50
CA GLN A 83 10.43 -11.26 -4.67
C GLN A 83 11.55 -10.61 -5.50
N ASN A 84 11.86 -11.15 -6.68
CA ASN A 84 12.82 -10.56 -7.60
C ASN A 84 12.35 -9.18 -8.09
N SER A 85 11.08 -9.07 -8.52
CA SER A 85 10.44 -7.82 -8.92
C SER A 85 10.58 -6.73 -7.86
N VAL A 86 10.24 -7.05 -6.60
CA VAL A 86 10.38 -6.11 -5.47
C VAL A 86 11.83 -5.72 -5.24
N ALA A 87 12.76 -6.69 -5.27
CA ALA A 87 14.17 -6.43 -5.00
C ALA A 87 14.77 -5.48 -6.03
N LEU A 88 14.57 -5.75 -7.31
CA LEU A 88 15.08 -4.93 -8.42
C LEU A 88 14.47 -3.53 -8.43
N ALA A 89 13.14 -3.44 -8.37
CA ALA A 89 12.45 -2.17 -8.39
C ALA A 89 12.82 -1.30 -7.18
N TRP A 90 12.95 -1.91 -5.99
CA TRP A 90 13.35 -1.17 -4.80
C TRP A 90 14.81 -0.72 -4.84
N GLN A 91 15.71 -1.57 -5.34
CA GLN A 91 17.11 -1.20 -5.53
C GLN A 91 17.24 0.02 -6.46
N LEU A 92 16.53 0.01 -7.60
CA LEU A 92 16.46 1.13 -8.53
C LEU A 92 15.90 2.38 -7.83
N PHE A 93 14.80 2.23 -7.08
CA PHE A 93 14.18 3.32 -6.35
C PHE A 93 15.10 3.93 -5.29
N MET A 94 16.08 3.19 -4.75
CA MET A 94 17.06 3.69 -3.79
C MET A 94 18.24 4.44 -4.43
N PHE A 95 18.41 4.43 -5.76
CA PHE A 95 19.49 5.17 -6.42
C PHE A 95 19.40 6.67 -6.19
N ASP A 96 20.55 7.34 -6.19
CA ASP A 96 20.62 8.76 -5.80
C ASP A 96 19.84 9.69 -6.74
N SER A 97 19.69 9.28 -8.01
CA SER A 97 18.86 9.95 -9.02
C SER A 97 17.39 10.09 -8.62
N PHE A 98 16.90 9.25 -7.70
CA PHE A 98 15.53 9.30 -7.19
C PHE A 98 15.42 9.92 -5.79
N ARG A 99 16.50 10.50 -5.24
CA ARG A 99 16.52 11.07 -3.89
C ARG A 99 15.39 12.09 -3.68
N ASP A 100 15.23 13.03 -4.60
CA ASP A 100 14.21 14.09 -4.47
C ASP A 100 12.79 13.52 -4.56
N LEU A 101 12.57 12.55 -5.44
CA LEU A 101 11.30 11.82 -5.53
C LEU A 101 11.00 11.07 -4.21
N ARG A 102 12.00 10.37 -3.65
CA ARG A 102 11.86 9.69 -2.35
C ARG A 102 11.52 10.65 -1.23
N ASN A 103 12.20 11.80 -1.16
CA ASN A 103 11.95 12.80 -0.14
C ASN A 103 10.55 13.43 -0.27
N ALA A 104 10.05 13.57 -1.49
CA ALA A 104 8.69 14.06 -1.74
C ALA A 104 7.60 13.05 -1.33
N ILE A 105 7.84 11.76 -1.56
CA ILE A 105 6.87 10.69 -1.25
C ILE A 105 6.94 10.28 0.24
N CYS A 106 8.15 10.12 0.76
CA CYS A 106 8.48 9.60 2.07
C CYS A 106 9.46 10.55 2.78
N PRO A 107 9.00 11.70 3.30
CA PRO A 107 9.88 12.68 3.93
C PRO A 107 10.52 12.19 5.23
N THR A 108 10.00 11.10 5.80
CA THR A 108 10.56 10.47 7.00
C THR A 108 10.93 9.01 6.76
N ASP A 109 11.94 8.53 7.48
CA ASP A 109 12.31 7.11 7.51
C ASP A 109 11.14 6.19 7.90
N LYS A 110 10.23 6.68 8.76
CA LYS A 110 9.04 5.95 9.15
C LYS A 110 8.10 5.75 7.97
N GLU A 111 7.89 6.78 7.16
CA GLU A 111 7.06 6.70 5.95
C GLU A 111 7.73 5.87 4.87
N LEU A 112 9.05 5.95 4.72
CA LEU A 112 9.78 5.09 3.78
C LEU A 112 9.62 3.61 4.14
N ARG A 113 9.75 3.26 5.43
CA ARG A 113 9.50 1.90 5.91
C ARG A 113 8.04 1.47 5.70
N ARG A 114 7.09 2.37 5.97
CA ARG A 114 5.65 2.11 5.74
C ARG A 114 5.35 1.88 4.26
N PHE A 115 5.88 2.71 3.38
CA PHE A 115 5.74 2.59 1.94
C PHE A 115 6.34 1.28 1.44
N ARG A 116 7.55 0.93 1.90
CA ARG A 116 8.16 -0.37 1.59
C ARG A 116 7.26 -1.53 1.99
N GLN A 117 6.71 -1.49 3.19
CA GLN A 117 5.86 -2.57 3.69
C GLN A 117 4.59 -2.72 2.84
N LEU A 118 3.96 -1.61 2.46
CA LEU A 118 2.78 -1.61 1.60
C LEU A 118 3.10 -2.17 0.20
N VAL A 119 4.22 -1.74 -0.39
CA VAL A 119 4.66 -2.22 -1.72
C VAL A 119 5.01 -3.70 -1.70
N VAL A 120 5.77 -4.16 -0.70
CA VAL A 120 6.11 -5.58 -0.53
C VAL A 120 4.83 -6.40 -0.41
N ASN A 121 3.90 -6.00 0.46
CA ASN A 121 2.64 -6.74 0.64
C ASN A 121 1.78 -6.73 -0.63
N GLY A 122 1.75 -5.62 -1.36
CA GLY A 122 1.03 -5.49 -2.61
C GLY A 122 1.56 -6.42 -3.71
N VAL A 123 2.88 -6.44 -3.93
CA VAL A 123 3.48 -7.32 -4.94
C VAL A 123 3.45 -8.78 -4.52
N MET A 124 3.72 -9.11 -3.26
CA MET A 124 3.63 -10.51 -2.80
C MET A 124 2.21 -11.07 -2.90
N ALA A 125 1.18 -10.22 -2.98
CA ALA A 125 -0.19 -10.65 -3.17
C ALA A 125 -0.53 -11.07 -4.61
N THR A 126 0.31 -10.75 -5.60
CA THR A 126 0.14 -11.18 -7.00
C THR A 126 0.60 -12.61 -7.25
N ASP A 127 1.31 -13.25 -6.31
CA ASP A 127 1.57 -14.69 -6.40
C ASP A 127 0.27 -15.46 -6.10
N ILE A 128 -0.44 -15.80 -7.16
CA ILE A 128 -1.75 -16.47 -7.12
C ILE A 128 -1.59 -17.99 -6.89
N VAL A 129 -0.38 -18.55 -7.08
CA VAL A 129 -0.18 -20.01 -7.18
C VAL A 129 0.22 -20.64 -5.84
N ASP A 130 0.74 -19.86 -4.89
CA ASP A 130 1.09 -20.37 -3.56
C ASP A 130 -0.17 -20.54 -2.67
N ARG A 131 -0.57 -21.81 -2.47
CA ARG A 131 -1.71 -22.21 -1.63
C ARG A 131 -1.53 -21.81 -0.15
N ASP A 132 -0.30 -21.83 0.36
CA ASP A 132 -0.01 -21.46 1.74
C ASP A 132 -0.16 -19.94 1.92
N LEU A 133 0.26 -19.16 0.92
CA LEU A 133 0.07 -17.71 0.87
C LEU A 133 -1.42 -17.35 0.79
N LYS A 134 -2.19 -18.05 -0.03
CA LYS A 134 -3.66 -17.89 -0.11
C LYS A 134 -4.32 -18.19 1.24
N ASN A 135 -3.94 -19.28 1.90
CA ASN A 135 -4.47 -19.64 3.21
C ASN A 135 -4.10 -18.61 4.29
N LEU A 136 -2.85 -18.14 4.31
CA LEU A 136 -2.38 -17.12 5.24
C LEU A 136 -3.15 -15.80 5.06
N ARG A 137 -3.43 -15.40 3.81
CA ARG A 137 -4.22 -14.22 3.49
C ARG A 137 -5.68 -14.35 3.95
N ASN A 138 -6.30 -15.50 3.73
CA ASN A 138 -7.66 -15.78 4.22
C ASN A 138 -7.72 -15.71 5.77
N GLN A 139 -6.73 -16.28 6.46
CA GLN A 139 -6.64 -16.18 7.91
C GLN A 139 -6.44 -14.73 8.40
N ARG A 140 -5.63 -13.92 7.68
CA ARG A 140 -5.47 -12.49 7.98
C ARG A 140 -6.77 -11.72 7.76
N TRP A 141 -7.50 -12.02 6.69
CA TRP A 141 -8.82 -11.46 6.40
C TRP A 141 -9.80 -11.76 7.52
N ASP A 142 -9.94 -13.03 7.89
CA ASP A 142 -10.83 -13.46 8.97
C ASP A 142 -10.48 -12.78 10.29
N LYS A 143 -9.19 -12.69 10.63
CA LYS A 143 -8.73 -12.02 11.85
C LYS A 143 -9.01 -10.51 11.83
N ALA A 144 -8.91 -9.86 10.67
CA ALA A 144 -9.09 -8.42 10.54
C ALA A 144 -10.57 -7.99 10.47
N PHE A 145 -11.44 -8.85 9.96
CA PHE A 145 -12.84 -8.50 9.67
C PHE A 145 -13.89 -9.32 10.43
N ASN A 146 -13.59 -10.51 10.97
CA ASN A 146 -14.56 -11.31 11.72
C ASN A 146 -14.52 -11.08 13.24
N ASN A 147 -13.47 -10.45 13.78
CA ASN A 147 -13.48 -10.00 15.17
C ASN A 147 -14.22 -8.66 15.26
N GLY A 148 -15.47 -8.69 15.74
CA GLY A 148 -16.38 -7.54 15.87
C GLY A 148 -15.95 -6.41 16.83
N GLN A 149 -14.64 -6.20 17.02
CA GLN A 149 -14.11 -5.01 17.70
C GLN A 149 -13.79 -3.93 16.67
N GLU A 150 -14.43 -2.77 16.80
CA GLU A 150 -14.04 -1.54 16.12
C GLU A 150 -12.66 -1.06 16.64
N GLU A 151 -11.57 -1.68 16.19
CA GLU A 151 -10.23 -1.15 16.43
C GLU A 151 -9.99 0.10 15.57
N ARG A 152 -10.11 1.29 16.18
CA ARG A 152 -9.91 2.60 15.54
C ARG A 152 -8.47 3.12 15.56
N THR A 153 -7.50 2.33 16.03
CA THR A 153 -6.10 2.75 16.03
C THR A 153 -5.56 2.84 14.61
N ARG A 154 -4.74 3.86 14.32
CA ARG A 154 -4.11 4.06 13.01
C ARG A 154 -3.40 2.80 12.50
N ASP A 155 -2.82 2.00 13.41
CA ASP A 155 -2.16 0.74 13.08
C ASP A 155 -3.13 -0.39 12.76
N ALA A 156 -4.34 -0.40 13.32
CA ALA A 156 -5.40 -1.34 12.94
C ALA A 156 -5.99 -0.97 11.57
N VAL A 157 -6.20 0.33 11.33
CA VAL A 157 -6.64 0.86 10.03
C VAL A 157 -5.61 0.54 8.94
N ASN A 158 -4.32 0.78 9.18
CA ASN A 158 -3.25 0.41 8.25
C ASN A 158 -3.19 -1.11 7.96
N ARG A 159 -3.43 -1.95 8.98
CA ARG A 159 -3.48 -3.41 8.82
C ARG A 159 -4.67 -3.83 7.95
N LYS A 160 -5.86 -3.30 8.21
CA LYS A 160 -7.06 -3.54 7.38
C LYS A 160 -6.86 -3.07 5.95
N ALA A 161 -6.29 -1.88 5.76
CA ALA A 161 -5.96 -1.33 4.44
C ALA A 161 -5.02 -2.26 3.64
N THR A 162 -3.96 -2.73 4.28
CA THR A 162 -3.01 -3.69 3.68
C THR A 162 -3.72 -4.96 3.23
N ILE A 163 -4.57 -5.54 4.09
CA ILE A 163 -5.30 -6.79 3.82
C ILE A 163 -6.31 -6.60 2.68
N VAL A 164 -6.96 -5.45 2.59
CA VAL A 164 -7.86 -5.10 1.47
C VAL A 164 -7.08 -4.98 0.17
N ILE A 165 -5.92 -4.32 0.18
CA ILE A 165 -5.05 -4.18 -1.00
C ILE A 165 -4.55 -5.55 -1.46
N GLU A 166 -4.11 -6.39 -0.52
CA GLU A 166 -3.77 -7.78 -0.81
C GLU A 166 -4.94 -8.46 -1.53
N HIS A 167 -6.19 -8.28 -1.09
CA HIS A 167 -7.34 -8.94 -1.72
C HIS A 167 -7.75 -8.34 -3.08
N LEU A 168 -7.59 -7.03 -3.29
CA LEU A 168 -7.96 -6.32 -4.53
C LEU A 168 -7.00 -6.54 -5.70
N ILE A 169 -5.75 -6.93 -5.41
CA ILE A 169 -4.69 -7.12 -6.42
C ILE A 169 -4.69 -8.56 -7.01
N GLN A 170 -5.55 -9.47 -6.51
CA GLN A 170 -5.83 -10.77 -7.14
C GLN A 170 -6.50 -10.60 -8.51
#